data_AF-A0A932UMA3-F1
#
_entry.id   AF-A0A932UMA3-F1
#
_cell.length_a   1.000
_cell.length_b   1.000
_cell.length_c   1.000
_cell.angle_alpha   90.00
_cell.angle_beta   90.00
_cell.angle_gamma   90.00
#
_symmetry.space_group_name_H-M   'P 1'
#
loop_
_entity.id
_entity.type
_entity.pdbx_description
1 polymer ?
#
loop_
_entity_poly.entity_id
_entity_poly.type
_entity_poly.pdbx_seq_one_letter_code
_entity_poly.pdbx_strand_id
1 'polypeptide(L)'
;MTELSSLVQAAADTAGAYGRFPVIGARAAVWVAAEVHLMFAAFVLGVPMFAVITELIGIVGKDAKYDRLSQEFTRLLVFAYSATALWGVMLVFLLTTLYPRFWGHMAQIFGLSMWIYVSLFFVESFTLYLYYYGWDRWKAGRTKWAHWGLGVLLNVWGTIVMFIANGWLTYMMSPPTEITPATLPSEVQLWNALANATWMPIIIHRLIANAVFGGCIVAAYAGYRFL
;
A
#
# COMPACT_ATOMS: atom_id res chain seq x y z
N MET A 1 -12.51 -43.08 -4.21
CA MET A 1 -11.49 -42.02 -4.02
C MET A 1 -12.12 -40.63 -3.85
N THR A 2 -13.23 -40.33 -4.53
CA THR A 2 -13.99 -39.06 -4.41
C THR A 2 -14.64 -38.82 -3.04
N GLU A 3 -15.24 -39.84 -2.43
CA GLU A 3 -15.84 -39.76 -1.08
C GLU A 3 -14.81 -39.42 0.01
N LEU A 4 -13.65 -40.07 -0.01
CA LEU A 4 -12.56 -39.83 0.95
C LEU A 4 -12.01 -38.40 0.82
N SER A 5 -11.86 -37.90 -0.41
CA SER A 5 -11.45 -36.52 -0.67
C SER A 5 -12.48 -35.51 -0.17
N SER A 6 -13.77 -35.78 -0.37
CA SER A 6 -14.85 -34.91 0.14
C SER A 6 -14.94 -34.90 1.67
N LEU A 7 -14.68 -36.04 2.31
CA LEU A 7 -14.66 -36.16 3.77
C LEU A 7 -13.42 -35.52 4.39
N VAL A 8 -12.28 -35.59 3.73
CA VAL A 8 -11.05 -34.88 4.12
C VAL A 8 -11.22 -33.37 3.97
N GLN A 9 -11.86 -32.91 2.89
CA GLN A 9 -12.20 -31.51 2.69
C GLN A 9 -13.20 -31.02 3.76
N ALA A 10 -14.27 -31.78 4.02
CA ALA A 10 -15.22 -31.46 5.07
C ALA A 10 -14.58 -31.48 6.48
N ALA A 11 -13.67 -32.41 6.76
CA ALA A 11 -12.91 -32.44 8.01
C ALA A 11 -11.94 -31.26 8.11
N ALA A 12 -11.31 -30.84 7.02
CA ALA A 12 -10.50 -29.63 6.96
C ALA A 12 -11.34 -28.36 7.22
N ASP A 13 -12.56 -28.30 6.69
CA ASP A 13 -13.49 -27.19 6.90
C ASP A 13 -14.00 -27.13 8.35
N THR A 14 -14.09 -28.27 9.04
CA THR A 14 -14.65 -28.36 10.40
C THR A 14 -13.60 -28.24 11.51
N ALA A 15 -12.36 -28.70 11.27
CA ALA A 15 -11.27 -28.66 12.25
C ALA A 15 -10.37 -27.42 12.03
N GLY A 16 -10.73 -26.30 12.67
CA GLY A 16 -9.83 -25.13 12.84
C GLY A 16 -9.77 -24.14 11.67
N ALA A 17 -10.84 -23.99 10.89
CA ALA A 17 -10.79 -23.34 9.59
C ALA A 17 -10.59 -21.81 9.60
N TYR A 18 -11.06 -21.08 10.62
CA TYR A 18 -10.85 -19.63 10.75
C TYR A 18 -10.89 -19.22 12.24
N GLY A 19 -10.01 -18.31 12.64
CA GLY A 19 -10.03 -17.74 13.99
C GLY A 19 -11.31 -16.95 14.24
N ARG A 20 -11.73 -16.85 15.50
CA ARG A 20 -12.93 -16.09 15.90
C ARG A 20 -12.50 -14.77 16.53
N PHE A 21 -13.12 -13.69 16.09
CA PHE A 21 -12.96 -12.36 16.70
C PHE A 21 -14.22 -12.01 17.48
N PRO A 22 -14.10 -11.49 18.72
CA PRO A 22 -15.26 -11.25 19.58
C PRO A 22 -16.21 -10.20 18.97
N VAL A 23 -17.52 -10.39 19.20
CA VAL A 23 -18.63 -9.48 18.87
C VAL A 23 -18.89 -9.28 17.37
N ILE A 24 -17.91 -8.81 16.61
CA ILE A 24 -18.08 -8.41 15.19
C ILE A 24 -17.71 -9.52 14.19
N GLY A 25 -17.03 -10.58 14.65
CA GLY A 25 -16.57 -11.68 13.80
C GLY A 25 -15.29 -11.36 13.00
N ALA A 26 -14.59 -12.42 12.58
CA ALA A 26 -13.27 -12.30 11.97
C ALA A 26 -13.27 -11.55 10.63
N ARG A 27 -14.31 -11.77 9.81
CA ARG A 27 -14.47 -11.08 8.52
C ARG A 27 -14.58 -9.57 8.70
N ALA A 28 -15.42 -9.13 9.62
CA ALA A 28 -15.62 -7.70 9.86
C ALA A 28 -14.36 -7.06 10.46
N ALA A 29 -13.68 -7.75 11.39
CA ALA A 29 -12.42 -7.25 11.96
C ALA A 29 -11.34 -7.03 10.89
N VAL A 30 -11.12 -8.01 10.01
CA VAL A 30 -10.18 -7.88 8.88
C VAL A 30 -10.62 -6.79 7.91
N TRP A 31 -11.92 -6.71 7.60
CA TRP A 31 -12.45 -5.68 6.70
C TRP A 31 -12.21 -4.26 7.25
N VAL A 32 -12.52 -4.00 8.53
CA VAL A 32 -12.27 -2.69 9.16
C VAL A 32 -10.79 -2.33 9.12
N ALA A 33 -9.91 -3.26 9.49
CA ALA A 33 -8.47 -3.00 9.48
C ALA A 33 -7.95 -2.73 8.05
N ALA A 34 -8.42 -3.50 7.07
CA ALA A 34 -8.07 -3.32 5.66
C ALA A 34 -8.57 -1.98 5.11
N GLU A 35 -9.82 -1.61 5.40
CA GLU A 35 -10.43 -0.37 4.92
C GLU A 35 -9.70 0.85 5.46
N VAL A 36 -9.44 0.89 6.77
CA VAL A 36 -8.70 1.99 7.39
C VAL A 36 -7.27 2.06 6.85
N HIS A 37 -6.59 0.92 6.72
CA HIS A 37 -5.27 0.86 6.10
C HIS A 37 -5.28 1.42 4.67
N LEU A 38 -6.26 1.03 3.85
CA LEU A 38 -6.38 1.46 2.46
C LEU A 38 -6.67 2.95 2.32
N MET A 39 -7.51 3.53 3.20
CA MET A 39 -7.80 4.97 3.19
C MET A 39 -6.53 5.80 3.49
N PHE A 40 -5.74 5.39 4.49
CA PHE A 40 -4.47 6.04 4.76
C PHE A 40 -3.41 5.74 3.68
N ALA A 41 -3.40 4.54 3.09
CA ALA A 41 -2.50 4.21 1.99
C ALA A 41 -2.79 5.04 0.73
N ALA A 42 -4.07 5.26 0.40
CA ALA A 42 -4.47 6.13 -0.70
C ALA A 42 -4.02 7.58 -0.48
N PHE A 43 -4.13 8.08 0.76
CA PHE A 43 -3.59 9.38 1.14
C PHE A 43 -2.07 9.46 0.96
N VAL A 44 -1.34 8.46 1.46
CA VAL A 44 0.12 8.37 1.39
C VAL A 44 0.62 8.27 -0.05
N LEU A 45 -0.13 7.67 -0.96
CA LEU A 45 0.24 7.61 -2.38
C LEU A 45 -0.17 8.88 -3.16
N GLY A 46 -1.29 9.51 -2.79
CA GLY A 46 -1.81 10.68 -3.50
C GLY A 46 -1.11 11.99 -3.14
N VAL A 47 -0.97 12.30 -1.85
CA VAL A 47 -0.44 13.60 -1.37
C VAL A 47 1.00 13.90 -1.80
N PRO A 48 1.96 12.94 -1.83
CA PRO A 48 3.31 13.21 -2.31
C PRO A 48 3.34 13.70 -3.76
N MET A 49 2.40 13.28 -4.61
CA MET A 49 2.30 13.77 -6.00
C MET A 49 2.08 15.29 -6.00
N PHE A 50 1.18 15.78 -5.16
CA PHE A 50 0.89 17.21 -5.02
C PHE A 50 2.01 17.97 -4.30
N ALA A 51 2.66 17.36 -3.32
CA ALA A 51 3.83 17.95 -2.64
C ALA A 51 4.98 18.21 -3.64
N VAL A 52 5.28 17.25 -4.51
CA VAL A 52 6.30 17.37 -5.57
C VAL A 52 5.94 18.45 -6.60
N ILE A 53 4.66 18.51 -7.01
CA ILE A 53 4.19 19.52 -7.97
C ILE A 53 4.29 20.93 -7.37
N THR A 54 3.78 21.11 -6.15
CA THR A 54 3.80 22.42 -5.47
C THR A 54 5.22 22.87 -5.14
N GLU A 55 6.10 21.95 -4.76
CA GLU A 55 7.52 22.26 -4.58
C GLU A 55 8.18 22.68 -5.89
N LEU A 56 7.92 21.98 -7.00
CA LEU A 56 8.45 22.35 -8.32
C LEU A 56 8.02 23.77 -8.72
N ILE A 57 6.75 24.10 -8.52
CA ILE A 57 6.20 25.44 -8.78
C ILE A 57 6.90 26.47 -7.88
N GLY A 58 7.14 26.16 -6.61
CA GLY A 58 7.89 27.03 -5.69
C GLY A 58 9.34 27.27 -6.12
N ILE A 59 10.01 26.23 -6.64
CA ILE A 59 11.39 26.31 -7.14
C ILE A 59 11.48 27.15 -8.42
N VAL A 60 10.63 26.86 -9.41
CA VAL A 60 10.67 27.52 -10.73
C VAL A 60 10.10 28.93 -10.65
N GLY A 61 8.97 29.10 -9.98
CA GLY A 61 8.30 30.39 -9.80
C GLY A 61 8.95 31.29 -8.74
N LYS A 62 9.89 30.76 -7.95
CA LYS A 62 10.57 31.46 -6.84
C LYS A 62 9.59 32.05 -5.81
N ASP A 63 8.42 31.45 -5.65
CA ASP A 63 7.41 31.87 -4.69
C ASP A 63 7.42 30.94 -3.47
N ALA A 64 7.84 31.51 -2.33
CA ALA A 64 7.93 30.81 -1.06
C ALA A 64 6.58 30.32 -0.52
N LYS A 65 5.44 30.81 -1.04
CA LYS A 65 4.10 30.31 -0.65
C LYS A 65 3.90 28.85 -1.05
N TYR A 66 4.26 28.48 -2.28
CA TYR A 66 4.11 27.10 -2.76
C TYR A 66 5.09 26.15 -2.08
N ASP A 67 6.29 26.63 -1.75
CA ASP A 67 7.27 25.87 -0.99
C ASP A 67 6.77 25.57 0.44
N ARG A 68 6.19 26.56 1.12
CA ARG A 68 5.55 26.36 2.43
C ARG A 68 4.35 25.42 2.36
N LEU A 69 3.54 25.51 1.31
CA LEU A 69 2.41 24.61 1.10
C LEU A 69 2.87 23.15 0.95
N SER A 70 3.92 22.91 0.17
CA SER A 70 4.52 21.58 0.03
C SER A 70 5.08 21.05 1.36
N GLN A 71 5.68 21.92 2.17
CA GLN A 71 6.16 21.57 3.52
C GLN A 71 5.01 21.16 4.44
N GLU A 72 3.88 21.88 4.40
CA GLU A 72 2.69 21.54 5.17
C GLU A 72 2.14 20.15 4.74
N PHE A 73 2.08 19.85 3.44
CA PHE A 73 1.66 18.52 2.96
C PHE A 73 2.60 17.41 3.42
N THR A 74 3.91 17.64 3.41
CA THR A 74 4.87 16.64 3.84
C THR A 74 4.79 16.37 5.34
N ARG A 75 4.47 17.40 6.15
CA ARG A 75 4.18 17.21 7.58
C ARG A 75 2.98 16.29 7.81
N LEU A 76 1.90 16.48 7.06
CA LEU A 76 0.72 15.61 7.12
C LEU A 76 1.06 14.19 6.66
N LEU A 77 1.90 14.05 5.63
CA LEU A 77 2.34 12.79 5.08
C LEU A 77 3.08 11.93 6.11
N VAL A 78 3.98 12.50 6.92
CA VAL A 78 4.71 11.74 7.97
C VAL A 78 3.76 11.12 9.00
N PHE A 79 2.73 11.86 9.42
CA PHE A 79 1.73 11.34 10.34
C PHE A 79 0.90 10.23 9.69
N ALA A 80 0.38 10.48 8.49
CA ALA A 80 -0.44 9.51 7.78
C ALA A 80 0.33 8.23 7.44
N TYR A 81 1.61 8.35 7.06
CA TYR A 81 2.50 7.21 6.79
C TYR A 81 2.63 6.30 8.00
N SER A 82 2.84 6.90 9.19
CA SER A 82 2.91 6.16 10.45
C SER A 82 1.59 5.44 10.76
N ALA A 83 0.45 6.10 10.54
CA ALA A 83 -0.88 5.49 10.70
C ALA A 83 -1.09 4.33 9.71
N THR A 84 -0.72 4.50 8.43
CA THR A 84 -0.77 3.43 7.41
C THR A 84 0.03 2.23 7.85
N ALA A 85 1.26 2.43 8.32
CA ALA A 85 2.14 1.35 8.78
C ALA A 85 1.54 0.58 9.96
N LEU A 86 1.01 1.29 10.97
CA LEU A 86 0.35 0.67 12.13
C LEU A 86 -0.84 -0.19 11.73
N TRP A 87 -1.72 0.34 10.86
CA TRP A 87 -2.88 -0.41 10.37
C TRP A 87 -2.49 -1.55 9.44
N GLY A 88 -1.37 -1.43 8.70
CA GLY A 88 -0.83 -2.50 7.87
C GLY A 88 -0.32 -3.67 8.70
N VAL A 89 0.43 -3.37 9.76
CA VAL A 89 0.87 -4.39 10.74
C VAL A 89 -0.32 -5.03 11.43
N MET A 90 -1.32 -4.24 11.83
CA MET A 90 -2.57 -4.76 12.40
C MET A 90 -3.28 -5.71 11.42
N LEU A 91 -3.37 -5.34 10.14
CA LEU A 91 -3.98 -6.19 9.11
C LEU A 91 -3.24 -7.52 8.97
N VAL A 92 -1.90 -7.50 8.89
CA VAL A 92 -1.08 -8.73 8.83
C VAL A 92 -1.26 -9.58 10.08
N PHE A 93 -1.31 -8.97 11.26
CA PHE A 93 -1.57 -9.67 12.52
C PHE A 93 -2.95 -10.34 12.52
N LEU A 94 -4.00 -9.65 12.05
CA LEU A 94 -5.33 -10.24 11.94
C LEU A 94 -5.39 -11.37 10.89
N LEU A 95 -4.70 -11.23 9.75
CA LEU A 95 -4.66 -12.27 8.73
C LEU A 95 -3.89 -13.52 9.22
N THR A 96 -2.75 -13.34 9.87
CA THR A 96 -1.97 -14.45 10.43
C THR A 96 -2.71 -15.19 11.54
N THR A 97 -3.46 -14.49 12.39
CA THR A 97 -4.17 -15.09 13.53
C THR A 97 -5.55 -15.64 13.19
N LEU A 98 -6.35 -14.90 12.41
CA LEU A 98 -7.72 -15.27 12.07
C LEU A 98 -7.82 -16.10 10.79
N TYR A 99 -6.85 -15.98 9.88
CA TYR A 99 -6.83 -16.65 8.58
C TYR A 99 -5.49 -17.38 8.31
N PRO A 100 -4.98 -18.22 9.25
CA PRO A 100 -3.61 -18.75 9.19
C PRO A 100 -3.34 -19.62 7.96
N ARG A 101 -4.31 -20.45 7.52
CA ARG A 101 -4.16 -21.29 6.32
C ARG A 101 -4.05 -20.45 5.06
N PHE A 102 -4.91 -19.45 4.93
CA PHE A 102 -4.91 -18.52 3.80
C PHE A 102 -3.62 -17.70 3.77
N TRP A 103 -3.21 -17.13 4.90
CA TRP A 103 -1.99 -16.33 4.97
C TRP A 103 -0.74 -17.18 4.72
N GLY A 104 -0.70 -18.41 5.23
CA GLY A 104 0.37 -19.37 4.97
C GLY A 104 0.49 -19.72 3.48
N HIS A 105 -0.63 -19.93 2.80
CA HIS A 105 -0.67 -20.15 1.35
C HIS A 105 -0.10 -18.95 0.58
N MET A 106 -0.54 -17.73 0.90
CA MET A 106 -0.01 -16.50 0.30
C MET A 106 1.48 -16.31 0.57
N ALA A 107 1.94 -16.56 1.79
CA ALA A 107 3.35 -16.42 2.15
C ALA A 107 4.26 -17.42 1.42
N GLN A 108 3.77 -18.62 1.11
CA GLN A 108 4.54 -19.61 0.34
C GLN A 108 4.73 -19.19 -1.13
N ILE A 109 3.70 -18.63 -1.76
CA ILE A 109 3.76 -18.18 -3.16
C ILE A 109 4.54 -16.87 -3.28
N PHE A 110 4.22 -15.89 -2.42
CA PHE A 110 4.67 -14.51 -2.54
C PHE A 110 5.83 -14.15 -1.61
N GLY A 111 6.42 -15.11 -0.90
CA GLY A 111 7.43 -14.85 0.13
C GLY A 111 8.57 -13.94 -0.32
N LEU A 112 9.12 -14.15 -1.53
CA LEU A 112 10.14 -13.27 -2.11
C LEU A 112 9.63 -11.83 -2.27
N SER A 113 8.44 -11.67 -2.86
CA SER A 113 7.84 -10.35 -3.07
C SER A 113 7.48 -9.64 -1.75
N MET A 114 7.10 -10.39 -0.70
CA MET A 114 6.85 -9.84 0.63
C MET A 114 8.13 -9.28 1.27
N TRP A 115 9.27 -9.96 1.13
CA TRP A 115 10.56 -9.44 1.59
C TRP A 115 11.00 -8.18 0.84
N ILE A 116 10.81 -8.17 -0.49
CA ILE A 116 11.07 -6.98 -1.32
C ILE A 116 10.15 -5.83 -0.88
N TYR A 117 8.86 -6.11 -0.67
CA TYR A 117 7.87 -5.13 -0.22
C TYR A 117 8.28 -4.48 1.11
N VAL A 118 8.62 -5.30 2.12
CA VAL A 118 9.06 -4.80 3.43
C VAL A 118 10.34 -3.97 3.31
N SER A 119 11.30 -4.42 2.51
CA SER A 119 12.56 -3.70 2.26
C SER A 119 12.30 -2.33 1.61
N LEU A 120 11.41 -2.27 0.61
CA LEU A 120 11.00 -1.02 -0.02
C LEU A 120 10.31 -0.08 0.97
N PHE A 121 9.51 -0.61 1.90
CA PHE A 121 8.87 0.19 2.94
C PHE A 121 9.91 0.90 3.84
N PHE A 122 11.01 0.23 4.18
CA PHE A 122 12.12 0.87 4.91
C PHE A 122 12.83 1.94 4.08
N VAL A 123 13.06 1.69 2.79
CA VAL A 123 13.67 2.68 1.87
C VAL A 123 12.76 3.90 1.70
N GLU A 124 11.46 3.67 1.54
CA GLU A 124 10.44 4.72 1.45
C GLU A 124 10.36 5.54 2.75
N SER A 125 10.32 4.87 3.90
CA SER A 125 10.37 5.52 5.22
C SER A 125 11.61 6.42 5.36
N PHE A 126 12.79 5.88 5.04
CA PHE A 126 14.03 6.63 5.09
C PHE A 126 14.00 7.86 4.17
N THR A 127 13.55 7.68 2.94
CA THR A 127 13.39 8.77 1.96
C THR A 127 12.42 9.83 2.47
N LEU A 128 11.32 9.42 3.11
CA LEU A 128 10.28 10.31 3.62
C LEU A 128 10.79 11.17 4.76
N TYR A 129 11.50 10.56 5.71
CA TYR A 129 12.11 11.30 6.81
C TYR A 129 13.24 12.22 6.31
N LEU A 130 14.02 11.80 5.33
CA LEU A 130 15.03 12.65 4.72
C LEU A 130 14.40 13.85 3.98
N TYR A 131 13.26 13.63 3.31
CA TYR A 131 12.49 14.70 2.67
C TYR A 131 11.90 15.65 3.72
N TYR A 132 11.25 15.13 4.77
CA TYR A 132 10.66 15.97 5.81
C TYR A 132 11.68 16.81 6.59
N TYR A 133 12.74 16.17 7.12
CA TYR A 133 13.76 16.86 7.91
C TYR A 133 14.78 17.62 7.05
N GLY A 134 14.87 17.29 5.75
CA GLY A 134 15.75 17.95 4.80
C GLY A 134 15.33 19.38 4.45
N TRP A 135 14.10 19.77 4.76
CA TRP A 135 13.49 21.03 4.30
C TRP A 135 14.32 22.28 4.61
N ASP A 136 14.74 22.45 5.87
CA ASP A 136 15.53 23.62 6.29
C ASP A 136 16.98 23.55 5.80
N ARG A 137 17.51 22.34 5.65
CA ARG A 137 18.90 22.07 5.26
C ARG A 137 19.11 22.28 3.75
N TRP A 138 18.11 21.96 2.94
CA TRP A 138 18.19 21.95 1.47
C TRP A 138 17.26 23.00 0.83
N LYS A 139 17.08 24.14 1.49
CA LYS A 139 16.17 25.22 1.08
C LYS A 139 16.56 26.03 -0.15
N ALA A 140 17.82 25.98 -0.62
CA ALA A 140 18.29 26.88 -1.68
C ALA A 140 19.32 26.28 -2.64
N GLY A 141 19.31 26.74 -3.89
CA GLY A 141 20.32 26.38 -4.89
C GLY A 141 20.19 24.94 -5.41
N ARG A 142 21.32 24.28 -5.70
CA ARG A 142 21.35 22.92 -6.25
C ARG A 142 20.83 21.85 -5.29
N THR A 143 20.93 22.08 -3.98
CA THR A 143 20.43 21.14 -2.97
C THR A 143 18.90 21.10 -2.92
N LYS A 144 18.23 22.19 -3.30
CA LYS A 144 16.76 22.23 -3.40
C LYS A 144 16.22 21.32 -4.51
N TRP A 145 16.94 21.19 -5.62
CA TRP A 145 16.62 20.22 -6.67
C TRP A 145 16.83 18.77 -6.20
N ALA A 146 17.85 18.52 -5.37
CA ALA A 146 18.03 17.21 -4.74
C ALA A 146 16.92 16.88 -3.75
N HIS A 147 16.45 17.87 -2.98
CA HIS A 147 15.30 17.76 -2.08
C HIS A 147 14.03 17.40 -2.85
N TRP A 148 13.74 18.12 -3.93
CA TRP A 148 12.63 17.80 -4.83
C TRP A 148 12.73 16.38 -5.42
N GLY A 149 13.95 15.96 -5.77
CA GLY A 149 14.24 14.60 -6.21
C GLY A 149 13.87 13.53 -5.17
N LEU A 150 13.98 13.80 -3.86
CA LEU A 150 13.50 12.88 -2.83
C LEU A 150 11.97 12.70 -2.89
N GLY A 151 11.24 13.80 -3.11
CA GLY A 151 9.80 13.73 -3.32
C GLY A 151 9.43 12.88 -4.54
N VAL A 152 10.17 12.99 -5.64
CA VAL A 152 9.99 12.11 -6.81
C VAL A 152 10.27 10.65 -6.46
N LEU A 153 11.37 10.38 -5.75
CA LEU A 153 11.71 9.02 -5.31
C LEU A 153 10.63 8.41 -4.41
N LEU A 154 10.01 9.20 -3.52
CA LEU A 154 8.88 8.75 -2.71
C LEU A 154 7.72 8.24 -3.57
N ASN A 155 7.37 8.98 -4.61
CA ASN A 155 6.31 8.56 -5.53
C ASN A 155 6.69 7.27 -6.28
N VAL A 156 7.96 7.12 -6.67
CA VAL A 156 8.46 5.89 -7.31
C VAL A 156 8.36 4.70 -6.36
N TRP A 157 8.86 4.83 -5.13
CA TRP A 157 8.80 3.75 -4.13
C TRP A 157 7.37 3.35 -3.80
N GLY A 158 6.51 4.33 -3.50
CA GLY A 158 5.10 4.09 -3.22
C GLY A 158 4.38 3.41 -4.39
N THR A 159 4.70 3.81 -5.64
CA THR A 159 4.13 3.16 -6.83
C THR A 159 4.58 1.71 -6.95
N ILE A 160 5.86 1.41 -6.72
CA ILE A 160 6.36 0.02 -6.78
C ILE A 160 5.69 -0.85 -5.69
N VAL A 161 5.59 -0.33 -4.46
CA VAL A 161 4.89 -0.99 -3.34
C VAL A 161 3.43 -1.26 -3.71
N MET A 162 2.76 -0.30 -4.36
CA MET A 162 1.39 -0.44 -4.86
C MET A 162 1.27 -1.56 -5.91
N PHE A 163 2.21 -1.64 -6.87
CA PHE A 163 2.22 -2.69 -7.89
C PHE A 163 2.34 -4.08 -7.28
N ILE A 164 3.24 -4.25 -6.31
CA ILE A 164 3.45 -5.53 -5.63
C ILE A 164 2.20 -5.92 -4.84
N ALA A 165 1.67 -5.03 -4.00
CA ALA A 165 0.47 -5.30 -3.20
C ALA A 165 -0.76 -5.58 -4.07
N ASN A 166 -0.89 -4.89 -5.22
CA ASN A 166 -1.95 -5.18 -6.18
C ASN A 166 -1.83 -6.57 -6.78
N GLY A 167 -0.61 -7.04 -7.04
CA GLY A 167 -0.40 -8.40 -7.55
C GLY A 167 -0.94 -9.45 -6.59
N TRP A 168 -0.74 -9.27 -5.27
CA TRP A 168 -1.30 -10.15 -4.25
C TRP A 168 -2.83 -10.09 -4.23
N LEU A 169 -3.39 -8.87 -4.23
CA LEU A 169 -4.84 -8.67 -4.20
C LEU A 169 -5.53 -9.28 -5.43
N THR A 170 -4.99 -9.04 -6.62
CA THR A 170 -5.60 -9.51 -7.86
C THR A 170 -5.43 -11.00 -8.09
N TYR A 171 -4.38 -11.60 -7.52
CA TYR A 171 -4.26 -13.05 -7.48
C TYR A 171 -5.46 -13.71 -6.78
N MET A 172 -5.95 -13.12 -5.69
CA MET A 172 -7.11 -13.63 -4.96
C MET A 172 -8.42 -13.51 -5.76
N MET A 173 -8.51 -12.54 -6.67
CA MET A 173 -9.71 -12.27 -7.47
C MET A 173 -9.71 -13.02 -8.81
N SER A 174 -8.54 -13.12 -9.45
CA SER A 174 -8.36 -13.73 -10.77
C SER A 174 -7.05 -14.54 -10.79
N PRO A 175 -7.00 -15.71 -10.14
CA PRO A 175 -5.83 -16.58 -10.22
C PRO A 175 -5.62 -17.04 -11.68
N PRO A 176 -4.36 -17.25 -12.11
CA PRO A 176 -4.05 -17.80 -13.43
C PRO A 176 -4.77 -19.13 -13.72
N THR A 177 -5.18 -19.34 -14.97
CA THR A 177 -5.96 -20.51 -15.41
C THR A 177 -5.27 -21.86 -15.14
N GLU A 178 -3.95 -21.87 -15.01
CA GLU A 178 -3.13 -23.05 -14.73
C GLU A 178 -3.23 -23.52 -13.26
N ILE A 179 -3.78 -22.68 -12.37
CA ILE A 179 -3.91 -22.97 -10.95
C ILE A 179 -5.26 -23.65 -10.69
N THR A 180 -5.20 -24.86 -10.16
CA THR A 180 -6.37 -25.63 -9.73
C THR A 180 -6.39 -25.76 -8.21
N PRO A 181 -7.52 -26.17 -7.59
CA PRO A 181 -7.57 -26.43 -6.15
C PRO A 181 -6.58 -27.49 -5.66
N ALA A 182 -6.04 -28.32 -6.56
CA ALA A 182 -5.04 -29.34 -6.25
C ALA A 182 -3.59 -28.85 -6.39
N THR A 183 -3.37 -27.67 -6.99
CA THR A 183 -2.04 -27.12 -7.23
C THR A 183 -1.39 -26.73 -5.91
N LEU A 184 -0.20 -27.23 -5.64
CA LEU A 184 0.52 -26.89 -4.43
C LEU A 184 1.06 -25.46 -4.51
N PRO A 185 1.18 -24.73 -3.38
CA PRO A 185 1.64 -23.33 -3.40
C PRO A 185 3.07 -23.20 -3.94
N SER A 186 3.91 -24.23 -3.74
CA SER A 186 5.28 -24.31 -4.24
C SER A 186 5.39 -24.48 -5.76
N GLU A 187 4.31 -24.89 -6.43
CA GLU A 187 4.27 -25.11 -7.88
C GLU A 187 3.88 -23.84 -8.65
N VAL A 188 3.37 -22.83 -7.94
CA VAL A 188 2.93 -21.57 -8.53
C VAL A 188 4.13 -20.69 -8.83
N GLN A 189 4.35 -20.37 -10.11
CA GLN A 189 5.38 -19.42 -10.51
C GLN A 189 5.00 -18.00 -10.06
N LEU A 190 5.92 -17.34 -9.33
CA LEU A 190 5.70 -16.00 -8.76
C LEU A 190 5.25 -14.97 -9.81
N TRP A 191 5.90 -14.95 -10.98
CA TRP A 191 5.57 -13.99 -12.02
C TRP A 191 4.15 -14.21 -12.57
N ASN A 192 3.74 -15.45 -12.82
CA ASN A 192 2.40 -15.76 -13.28
C ASN A 192 1.35 -15.40 -12.22
N ALA A 193 1.67 -15.59 -10.93
CA ALA A 193 0.80 -15.19 -9.84
C ALA A 193 0.59 -13.66 -9.76
N LEU A 194 1.66 -12.88 -9.98
CA LEU A 194 1.60 -11.41 -9.99
C LEU A 194 0.95 -10.86 -11.26
N ALA A 195 1.38 -11.33 -12.44
CA ALA A 195 0.94 -10.85 -13.75
C ALA A 195 -0.37 -11.50 -14.20
N ASN A 196 -1.38 -11.43 -13.34
CA ASN A 196 -2.72 -11.95 -13.62
C ASN A 196 -3.60 -10.94 -14.39
N ALA A 197 -4.75 -11.42 -14.88
CA ALA A 197 -5.62 -10.67 -15.80
C ALA A 197 -6.10 -9.31 -15.26
N THR A 198 -6.29 -9.17 -13.94
CA THR A 198 -6.79 -7.93 -13.33
C THR A 198 -5.70 -7.03 -12.76
N TRP A 199 -4.42 -7.44 -12.83
CA TRP A 199 -3.29 -6.70 -12.27
C TRP A 199 -3.10 -5.31 -12.89
N MET A 200 -2.99 -5.21 -14.21
CA MET A 200 -2.82 -3.91 -14.88
C MET A 200 -4.06 -3.00 -14.76
N PRO A 201 -5.30 -3.50 -14.95
CA PRO A 201 -6.50 -2.70 -14.72
C PRO A 201 -6.59 -2.12 -13.30
N ILE A 202 -6.30 -2.92 -12.25
CA ILE A 202 -6.38 -2.41 -10.87
C ILE A 202 -5.29 -1.39 -10.58
N ILE A 203 -4.10 -1.55 -11.15
CA ILE A 203 -3.01 -0.59 -11.02
C ILE A 203 -3.42 0.77 -11.58
N ILE A 204 -3.96 0.79 -12.80
CA ILE A 204 -4.41 2.03 -13.44
C ILE A 204 -5.53 2.67 -12.62
N HIS A 205 -6.52 1.88 -12.22
CA HIS A 205 -7.62 2.36 -11.39
C HIS A 205 -7.11 2.97 -10.09
N ARG A 206 -6.25 2.27 -9.34
CA ARG A 206 -5.73 2.74 -8.06
C ARG A 206 -4.82 3.96 -8.21
N LEU A 207 -4.01 4.03 -9.26
CA LEU A 207 -3.17 5.21 -9.51
C LEU A 207 -4.03 6.47 -9.70
N ILE A 208 -5.06 6.38 -10.54
CA ILE A 208 -5.98 7.49 -10.80
C ILE A 208 -6.79 7.80 -9.54
N ALA A 209 -7.33 6.79 -8.87
CA ALA A 209 -8.13 6.97 -7.65
C ALA A 209 -7.33 7.63 -6.53
N ASN A 210 -6.07 7.23 -6.30
CA ASN A 210 -5.20 7.84 -5.29
C ASN A 210 -4.90 9.31 -5.64
N ALA A 211 -4.65 9.63 -6.91
CA ALA A 211 -4.43 11.00 -7.35
C ALA A 211 -5.68 11.88 -7.14
N VAL A 212 -6.87 11.37 -7.48
CA VAL A 212 -8.13 12.06 -7.23
C VAL A 212 -8.38 12.26 -5.74
N PHE A 213 -8.20 11.21 -4.93
CA PHE A 213 -8.39 11.26 -3.48
C PHE A 213 -7.43 12.26 -2.81
N GLY A 214 -6.14 12.21 -3.14
CA GLY A 214 -5.15 13.17 -2.67
C GLY A 214 -5.50 14.61 -3.09
N GLY A 215 -5.96 14.80 -4.33
CA GLY A 215 -6.36 16.10 -4.85
C GLY A 215 -7.57 16.67 -4.12
N CYS A 216 -8.58 15.85 -3.83
CA CYS A 216 -9.73 16.24 -3.04
C CYS A 216 -9.34 16.68 -1.63
N ILE A 217 -8.38 16.00 -0.99
CA ILE A 217 -7.94 16.37 0.36
C ILE A 217 -7.12 17.65 0.36
N VAL A 218 -6.23 17.81 -0.61
CA VAL A 218 -5.48 19.07 -0.82
C VAL A 218 -6.45 20.24 -1.06
N ALA A 219 -7.47 20.03 -1.90
CA ALA A 219 -8.49 21.04 -2.17
C ALA A 219 -9.33 21.37 -0.91
N ALA A 220 -9.73 20.36 -0.14
CA ALA A 220 -10.47 20.56 1.11
C ALA A 220 -9.64 21.33 2.14
N TYR A 221 -8.36 20.99 2.29
CA TYR A 221 -7.43 21.69 3.18
C TYR A 221 -7.23 23.15 2.76
N ALA A 222 -7.00 23.40 1.46
CA ALA A 222 -6.86 24.75 0.92
C ALA A 222 -8.16 25.56 1.11
N GLY A 223 -9.32 24.96 0.90
CA GLY A 223 -10.62 25.58 1.13
C GLY A 223 -10.83 25.95 2.60
N TYR A 224 -10.50 25.06 3.54
CA TYR A 224 -10.60 25.34 4.97
C TYR A 224 -9.66 26.47 5.43
N ARG A 225 -8.43 26.52 4.89
CA ARG A 225 -7.46 27.59 5.21
C ARG A 225 -7.80 28.94 4.55
N PHE A 226 -8.66 28.95 3.54
CA PHE A 226 -9.12 30.15 2.85
C PHE A 226 -10.31 30.81 3.54
N LEU A 227 -11.15 30.02 4.23
CA LEU A 227 -12.24 30.49 5.10
C LEU A 227 -11.68 31.06 6.42
#